data_AF-A0A330GPN0-F1
#
_entry.id   AF-A0A330GPN0-F1
#
_cell.length_a   1.000
_cell.length_b   1.000
_cell.length_c   1.000
_cell.angle_alpha   90.00
_cell.angle_beta   90.00
_cell.angle_gamma   90.00
#
_symmetry.space_group_name_H-M   'P 1'
#
loop_
_entity.id
_entity.type
_entity.pdbx_description
1 polymer ?
#
loop_
_entity_poly.entity_id
_entity_poly.type
_entity_poly.pdbx_seq_one_letter_code
_entity_poly.pdbx_strand_id
1 'polypeptide(L)' 'MAEKLQWKVLRGHEGDRIYKEGDTREGTRAELGHLEGKTLELIGPVKAEKAEPASKNKAEGAAPANKAAKRRK' A
#
# COMPACT_ATOMS: atom_id res chain seq x y z
N MET A 1 9.87 1.15 -12.30
CA MET A 1 8.90 0.87 -11.22
C MET A 1 7.71 0.21 -11.88
N ALA A 2 7.36 -1.02 -11.51
CA ALA A 2 6.20 -1.68 -12.10
C ALA A 2 4.94 -1.15 -11.42
N GLU A 3 4.04 -0.55 -12.19
CA GLU A 3 2.78 -0.04 -11.69
C GLU A 3 1.89 -1.21 -11.27
N LYS A 4 1.48 -1.22 -9.99
CA LYS A 4 0.50 -2.17 -9.49
C LYS A 4 -0.88 -1.72 -9.90
N LEU A 5 -1.63 -2.62 -10.50
CA LEU A 5 -3.00 -2.42 -10.98
C LEU A 5 -3.93 -3.31 -10.15
N GLN A 6 -5.14 -2.83 -9.93
CA GLN A 6 -6.19 -3.54 -9.22
C GLN A 6 -7.13 -4.18 -10.22
N TRP A 7 -7.39 -5.47 -10.02
CA TRP A 7 -8.14 -6.32 -10.91
C TRP A 7 -9.28 -7.00 -10.15
N LYS A 8 -10.49 -6.96 -10.70
CA LYS A 8 -11.65 -7.68 -10.19
C LYS A 8 -11.70 -9.05 -10.82
N VAL A 9 -11.90 -10.07 -10.02
CA VAL A 9 -12.13 -11.42 -10.51
C VAL A 9 -13.54 -11.52 -11.06
N LEU A 10 -13.64 -11.71 -12.38
CA LEU A 10 -14.93 -11.97 -13.03
C LEU A 10 -15.31 -13.44 -12.93
N ARG A 11 -14.32 -14.34 -13.09
CA ARG A 11 -14.54 -15.78 -13.10
C ARG A 11 -13.65 -16.47 -12.07
N GLY A 12 -14.28 -17.38 -11.32
CA GLY A 12 -13.62 -18.15 -10.29
C GLY A 12 -12.59 -19.10 -10.90
N HIS A 13 -11.48 -19.28 -10.22
CA HIS A 13 -10.44 -20.22 -10.63
C HIS A 13 -9.93 -20.92 -9.38
N GLU A 14 -10.01 -22.25 -9.37
CA GLU A 14 -9.59 -23.09 -8.24
C GLU A 14 -8.37 -23.95 -8.60
N GLY A 15 -7.50 -23.41 -9.46
CA GLY A 15 -6.24 -24.03 -9.84
C GLY A 15 -5.07 -23.48 -9.03
N ASP A 16 -4.03 -23.02 -9.74
CA ASP A 16 -2.77 -22.50 -9.19
C ASP A 16 -2.93 -21.39 -8.15
N ARG A 17 -3.97 -20.57 -8.32
CA ARG A 17 -4.38 -19.52 -7.39
C ARG A 17 -5.89 -19.55 -7.27
N ILE A 18 -6.37 -19.56 -6.03
CA ILE A 18 -7.79 -19.52 -5.70
C ILE A 18 -8.29 -18.11 -5.95
N TYR A 19 -9.13 -17.97 -6.95
CA TYR A 19 -9.79 -16.74 -7.32
C TYR A 19 -11.28 -16.89 -7.04
N LYS A 20 -11.80 -16.09 -6.11
CA LYS A 20 -13.23 -16.01 -5.83
C LYS A 20 -13.86 -14.95 -6.73
N GLU A 21 -14.99 -15.27 -7.35
CA GLU A 21 -15.74 -14.32 -8.18
C GLU A 21 -16.15 -13.10 -7.35
N GLY A 22 -15.90 -11.90 -7.89
CA GLY A 22 -16.14 -10.64 -7.21
C GLY A 22 -15.01 -10.15 -6.29
N ASP A 23 -14.00 -10.96 -6.04
CA ASP A 23 -12.82 -10.56 -5.25
C ASP A 23 -11.94 -9.57 -6.02
N THR A 24 -11.16 -8.75 -5.32
CA THR A 24 -10.26 -7.77 -5.95
C THR A 24 -8.82 -8.04 -5.56
N ARG A 25 -7.94 -8.01 -6.56
CA ARG A 25 -6.54 -8.39 -6.39
C ARG A 25 -5.59 -7.45 -7.10
N GLU A 26 -4.39 -7.33 -6.55
CA GLU A 26 -3.39 -6.38 -6.97
C GLU A 26 -2.27 -7.11 -7.73
N GLY A 27 -1.86 -6.57 -8.87
CA GLY A 27 -0.76 -7.12 -9.63
C GLY A 27 -0.36 -6.25 -10.81
N THR A 28 0.78 -6.55 -11.40
CA THR A 28 1.31 -5.77 -12.52
C THR A 28 0.62 -6.17 -13.83
N ARG A 29 0.63 -5.27 -14.82
CA ARG A 29 0.09 -5.59 -16.17
C ARG A 29 0.83 -6.76 -16.83
N ALA A 30 2.11 -6.95 -16.53
CA ALA A 30 2.89 -8.07 -17.06
C ALA A 30 2.39 -9.42 -16.51
N GLU A 31 2.03 -9.48 -15.23
CA GLU A 31 1.56 -10.70 -14.58
C GLU A 31 0.08 -10.99 -14.86
N LEU A 32 -0.77 -9.96 -14.82
CA LEU A 32 -2.23 -10.13 -14.86
C LEU A 32 -2.88 -9.70 -16.18
N GLY A 33 -2.16 -8.99 -17.05
CA GLY A 33 -2.72 -8.47 -18.30
C GLY A 33 -3.17 -9.54 -19.28
N HIS A 34 -2.57 -10.75 -19.25
CA HIS A 34 -3.02 -11.86 -20.09
C HIS A 34 -4.36 -12.48 -19.63
N LEU A 35 -4.81 -12.15 -18.41
CA LEU A 35 -6.11 -12.57 -17.85
C LEU A 35 -7.20 -11.50 -18.01
N GLU A 36 -6.83 -10.29 -18.44
CA GLU A 36 -7.75 -9.18 -18.74
C GLU A 36 -8.81 -9.63 -19.75
N GLY A 37 -10.08 -9.42 -19.42
CA GLY A 37 -11.23 -9.76 -20.27
C GLY A 37 -11.61 -11.25 -20.31
N LYS A 38 -10.82 -12.13 -19.70
CA LYS A 38 -11.12 -13.58 -19.60
C LYS A 38 -11.56 -13.98 -18.19
N THR A 39 -10.73 -13.61 -17.21
CA THR A 39 -10.88 -14.01 -15.80
C THR A 39 -10.81 -12.80 -14.88
N LEU A 40 -10.09 -11.76 -15.30
CA LEU A 40 -9.90 -10.53 -14.58
C LEU A 40 -10.41 -9.32 -15.36
N GLU A 41 -10.97 -8.35 -14.64
CA GLU A 41 -11.32 -7.03 -15.14
C GLU A 41 -10.43 -5.99 -14.47
N LEU A 42 -9.79 -5.14 -15.25
CA LEU A 42 -8.99 -4.04 -14.71
C LEU A 42 -9.94 -2.99 -14.11
N ILE A 43 -9.87 -2.81 -12.79
CA ILE A 43 -10.65 -1.79 -12.07
C ILE A 43 -9.93 -0.44 -12.14
N GLY A 44 -8.60 -0.47 -12.23
CA GLY A 44 -7.76 0.72 -12.34
C GLY A 44 -6.38 0.51 -11.72
N PRO A 45 -5.53 1.54 -11.66
CA PRO A 45 -4.31 1.48 -10.87
C PRO A 45 -4.65 1.26 -9.40
N VAL A 46 -3.88 0.39 -8.72
CA VAL A 46 -3.88 0.40 -7.25
C VAL A 46 -3.52 1.82 -6.88
N LYS A 47 -4.47 2.57 -6.30
CA LYS A 47 -4.10 3.75 -5.55
C LYS A 47 -3.23 3.21 -4.43
N ALA A 48 -1.92 3.24 -4.65
CA ALA A 48 -0.99 3.32 -3.56
C ALA A 48 -1.43 4.59 -2.83
N GLU A 49 -2.28 4.44 -1.82
CA GLU A 49 -2.29 5.38 -0.72
C GLU A 49 -0.81 5.54 -0.40
N LYS A 50 -0.34 6.76 -0.64
CA LYS A 50 1.01 7.18 -0.35
C LYS A 50 1.32 6.57 1.01
N ALA A 51 2.36 5.74 1.09
CA ALA A 51 2.90 5.31 2.36
C ALA A 51 2.88 6.52 3.29
N GLU A 52 2.18 6.39 4.42
CA GLU A 52 2.05 7.46 5.40
C GLU A 52 3.42 8.14 5.57
N PRO A 53 3.50 9.48 5.56
CA PRO A 53 4.77 10.16 5.65
C PRO A 53 5.54 9.62 6.86
N ALA A 54 6.80 9.26 6.60
CA ALA A 54 7.75 8.66 7.51
C ALA A 54 7.60 9.18 8.96
N SER A 55 7.70 8.27 9.92
CA SER A 55 7.61 8.50 11.37
C SER A 55 8.15 9.87 11.76
N LYS A 56 7.29 10.74 12.32
CA LYS A 56 7.69 12.00 12.93
C LYS A 56 8.93 11.74 13.79
N ASN A 57 10.01 12.41 13.43
CA ASN A 57 11.31 12.37 14.06
C ASN A 57 11.19 12.29 15.59
N LYS A 58 11.77 11.25 16.20
CA LYS A 58 11.74 11.02 17.67
C LYS A 58 12.78 11.87 18.42
N ALA A 59 13.39 12.86 17.76
CA ALA A 59 14.52 13.62 18.28
C ALA A 59 14.27 15.14 18.31
N GLU A 60 13.05 15.59 18.63
CA GLU A 60 12.84 16.98 19.06
C GLU A 60 12.21 16.99 20.45
N GLY A 61 13.05 17.14 21.48
CA GLY A 61 12.59 17.30 22.86
C GLY A 61 13.54 16.81 23.96
N ALA A 62 14.68 16.19 23.65
CA ALA A 62 15.67 15.79 24.65
C ALA A 62 16.56 16.99 25.08
N ALA A 63 15.94 18.06 25.59
CA ALA A 63 16.66 19.01 26.43
C ALA A 63 16.54 18.54 27.89
N PRO A 64 17.64 18.20 28.60
CA PRO A 64 17.56 17.78 29.99
C PRO A 64 17.03 18.92 30.86
N ALA A 65 15.97 18.66 31.62
CA ALA A 65 15.31 19.61 32.52
C ALA A 65 16.24 20.28 33.56
N ASN A 66 17.45 19.75 33.74
CA ASN A 66 18.43 20.26 34.69
C ASN A 66 19.29 21.44 34.15
N LYS A 67 18.98 21.96 32.95
CA LYS A 67 19.69 23.12 32.35
C LYS A 67 18.81 24.37 32.18
N ALA A 68 17.83 24.57 33.04
CA ALA A 68 17.33 25.92 33.32
C ALA A 68 18.25 26.57 34.36
N ALA A 69 19.37 27.11 33.87
CA ALA A 69 20.34 27.83 34.69
C ALA A 69 19.74 29.12 35.27
N LYS A 70 19.61 29.16 36.61
CA LYS A 70 19.91 30.28 37.52
C LYS A 70 19.07 31.58 37.38
N ARG A 71 18.38 31.97 38.48
CA ARG A 71 18.69 33.14 39.37
C ARG A 71 17.46 33.96 39.86
N ARG A 72 17.60 34.47 41.11
CA ARG A 72 16.81 35.48 41.89
C ARG A 72 15.67 34.88 42.73
N LYS A 73 15.50 35.20 44.02
CA LYS A 73 15.88 36.36 44.86
C LYS A 73 16.25 35.90 46.27
#